data_AF-A0A9X4HFW7-F1
#
_entry.id   AF-A0A9X4HFW7-F1
#
_cell.length_a   1.000
_cell.length_b   1.000
_cell.length_c   1.000
_cell.angle_alpha   90.00
_cell.angle_beta   90.00
_cell.angle_gamma   90.00
#
_symmetry.space_group_name_H-M   'P 1'
#
loop_
_entity.id
_entity.type
_entity.pdbx_description
1 polymer ?
#
loop_
_entity_poly.entity_id
_entity_poly.type
_entity_poly.pdbx_seq_one_letter_code
_entity_poly.pdbx_strand_id
1 'polypeptide(L)' 'MSLQQAQIDALESLLIALIKNNQMSTETSKVFTDAHSRVMSENGPSGTTQKTDAASYLEHLKTVLR' A
#
# COMPACT_ATOMS: atom_id res chain seq x y z
N MET A 1 -9.66 -14.45 -13.91
CA MET A 1 -8.84 -13.80 -12.88
C MET A 1 -7.46 -14.43 -12.92
N SER A 2 -6.38 -13.64 -12.92
CA SER A 2 -5.01 -14.17 -12.85
C SER A 2 -4.63 -14.47 -11.40
N LEU A 3 -3.73 -15.42 -11.16
CA LEU A 3 -3.22 -15.75 -9.82
C LEU A 3 -2.62 -14.53 -9.12
N GLN A 4 -1.95 -13.66 -9.89
CA GLN A 4 -1.36 -12.42 -9.39
C GLN A 4 -2.43 -11.46 -8.84
N GLN A 5 -3.55 -11.30 -9.53
CA GLN A 5 -4.64 -10.44 -9.04
C GLN A 5 -5.25 -10.97 -7.76
N ALA A 6 -5.49 -12.29 -7.68
CA ALA A 6 -6.03 -12.90 -6.47
C ALA A 6 -5.11 -12.74 -5.24
N GLN A 7 -3.79 -12.76 -5.45
CA GLN A 7 -2.81 -12.49 -4.39
C GLN A 7 -2.84 -11.03 -3.93
N ILE A 8 -2.96 -10.10 -4.87
CA ILE A 8 -3.08 -8.66 -4.59
C ILE A 8 -4.35 -8.39 -3.78
N ASP A 9 -5.51 -8.89 -4.25
CA ASP A 9 -6.81 -8.68 -3.61
C ASP A 9 -6.82 -9.23 -2.16
N ALA A 10 -6.16 -10.37 -1.92
CA ALA A 10 -6.03 -10.96 -0.59
C ALA A 10 -5.17 -10.11 0.36
N LEU A 11 -4.04 -9.58 -0.14
CA LEU A 11 -3.17 -8.69 0.64
C LEU A 11 -3.86 -7.37 0.99
N GLU A 12 -4.61 -6.80 0.05
CA GLU A 12 -5.40 -5.60 0.28
C GLU A 12 -6.48 -5.81 1.33
N SER A 13 -7.24 -6.90 1.21
CA SER A 13 -8.29 -7.25 2.17
C SER A 13 -7.72 -7.43 3.59
N LEU A 14 -6.55 -8.07 3.70
CA LEU A 14 -5.85 -8.24 4.97
C LEU A 14 -5.40 -6.90 5.57
N LEU A 15 -4.83 -6.02 4.75
CA LEU A 15 -4.39 -4.69 5.19
C LEU A 15 -5.57 -3.84 5.68
N ILE A 16 -6.66 -3.83 4.92
CA ILE A 16 -7.90 -3.12 5.29
C ILE A 16 -8.41 -3.66 6.64
N ALA A 17 -8.46 -4.98 6.81
CA ALA A 17 -8.90 -5.58 8.06
C ALA A 17 -7.96 -5.23 9.23
N LEU A 18 -6.65 -5.23 9.01
CA LEU A 18 -5.67 -4.88 10.04
C LEU A 18 -5.81 -3.42 10.50
N ILE A 19 -5.96 -2.49 9.56
CA ILE A 19 -6.11 -1.05 9.83
C ILE A 19 -7.45 -0.76 10.51
N LYS A 20 -8.54 -1.41 10.10
CA LYS A 20 -9.86 -1.20 10.70
C LYS A 20 -9.98 -1.79 12.11
N ASN A 21 -9.35 -2.95 12.36
CA ASN A 21 -9.46 -3.64 13.65
C ASN A 21 -8.46 -3.16 14.69
N ASN A 22 -7.26 -2.75 14.28
CA ASN A 22 -6.42 -1.99 15.19
C ASN A 22 -7.02 -0.60 15.27
N GLN A 23 -7.58 -0.22 16.43
CA GLN A 23 -7.82 1.19 16.81
C GLN A 23 -6.49 1.96 16.96
N MET A 24 -5.59 1.73 16.03
CA MET A 24 -4.24 2.23 16.01
C MET A 24 -4.37 3.72 15.70
N SER A 25 -4.32 4.50 16.77
CA SER A 25 -3.96 5.93 16.76
C SER A 25 -2.55 6.19 16.21
N THR A 26 -1.96 5.23 15.48
CA THR A 26 -0.84 5.54 14.62
C THR A 26 -1.40 6.45 13.56
N GLU A 27 -0.77 7.61 13.41
CA GLU A 27 -1.06 8.48 12.30
C GLU A 27 -0.91 7.65 11.02
N THR A 28 -2.04 7.25 10.43
CA THR A 28 -2.09 6.51 9.17
C THR A 28 -1.23 7.22 8.13
N SER A 29 -1.19 8.56 8.19
CA SER A 29 -0.24 9.42 7.48
C SER A 29 1.23 8.96 7.54
N LYS A 30 1.75 8.60 8.72
CA LYS A 30 3.12 8.12 8.89
C LYS A 30 3.33 6.76 8.21
N VAL A 31 2.39 5.83 8.35
CA VAL A 31 2.45 4.51 7.70
C VAL A 31 2.47 4.66 6.17
N PHE A 32 1.62 5.53 5.62
CA PHE A 32 1.62 5.82 4.18
C PHE A 32 2.92 6.51 3.73
N THR A 33 3.47 7.40 4.54
CA THR A 33 4.76 8.08 4.25
C THR A 33 5.92 7.07 4.21
N ASP A 34 5.98 6.17 5.20
CA ASP A 34 7.01 5.13 5.27
C ASP A 34 6.88 4.14 4.09
N ALA A 35 5.65 3.76 3.73
CA ALA A 35 5.38 2.90 2.57
C ALA A 35 5.82 3.57 1.25
N HIS A 36 5.52 4.86 1.07
CA HIS A 36 5.94 5.62 -0.10
C HIS A 36 7.47 5.70 -0.20
N SER A 37 8.15 6.01 0.91
CA SER A 37 9.61 6.02 0.98
C SER A 37 10.21 4.66 0.59
N ARG A 38 9.62 3.56 1.07
CA ARG A 38 10.04 2.20 0.72
C ARG A 38 9.85 1.89 -0.76
N VAL A 39 8.72 2.28 -1.36
CA VAL A 39 8.47 2.12 -2.81
C VAL A 39 9.50 2.88 -3.64
N MET A 40 9.89 4.08 -3.21
CA MET A 40 10.89 4.88 -3.93
C MET A 40 12.32 4.39 -3.70
N SER A 41 12.58 3.65 -2.62
CA SER A 41 13.89 3.10 -2.29
C SER A 41 14.37 2.02 -3.26
N GLU A 42 15.59 1.56 -3.06
CA GLU A 42 16.17 0.38 -3.71
C GLU A 42 15.47 -0.94 -3.36
N ASN A 43 14.71 -0.99 -2.27
CA ASN A 43 13.87 -2.13 -1.90
C ASN A 43 12.47 -2.10 -2.56
N GLY A 44 12.19 -1.07 -3.35
CA GLY A 44 10.95 -0.91 -4.10
C GLY A 44 10.94 -1.67 -5.43
N PRO A 45 9.87 -1.52 -6.22
CA PRO A 45 9.79 -2.09 -7.55
C PRO A 45 10.96 -1.63 -8.44
N SER A 46 11.46 -2.53 -9.29
CA SER A 46 12.48 -2.18 -10.27
C SER A 46 11.87 -1.38 -11.42
N GLY A 47 12.47 -0.24 -11.75
CA GLY A 47 12.06 0.63 -12.86
C GLY A 47 11.19 1.82 -12.43
N THR A 48 11.41 2.95 -13.08
CA THR A 48 10.74 4.23 -12.75
C THR A 48 9.23 4.13 -12.87
N THR A 49 8.72 3.51 -13.93
CA THR A 49 7.28 3.33 -14.15
C THR A 49 6.63 2.50 -13.04
N GLN A 50 7.23 1.37 -12.67
CA GLN A 50 6.72 0.49 -11.63
C GLN A 50 6.71 1.19 -10.25
N LYS A 51 7.72 2.03 -9.97
CA LYS A 51 7.74 2.86 -8.77
C LYS A 51 6.62 3.90 -8.77
N THR A 52 6.40 4.57 -9.91
CA THR A 52 5.32 5.56 -10.06
C THR A 52 3.94 4.91 -9.93
N ASP A 53 3.73 3.73 -10.53
CA ASP A 53 2.46 3.00 -10.45
C ASP A 53 2.19 2.55 -9.01
N ALA A 54 3.20 1.99 -8.33
CA ALA A 54 3.08 1.59 -6.93
C ALA A 54 2.83 2.78 -5.99
N ALA A 55 3.48 3.92 -6.23
CA ALA A 55 3.23 5.14 -5.45
C ALA A 55 1.82 5.70 -5.69
N SER A 56 1.35 5.68 -6.93
CA SER A 56 -0.01 6.10 -7.27
C SER A 56 -1.05 5.20 -6.61
N TYR A 57 -0.76 3.90 -6.53
CA TYR A 57 -1.63 2.95 -5.82
C TYR A 57 -1.67 3.19 -4.31
N LEU A 58 -0.54 3.55 -3.69
CA LEU A 58 -0.50 3.92 -2.27
C LEU A 58 -1.38 5.14 -1.97
N GLU A 59 -1.41 6.15 -2.84
CA GLU A 59 -2.30 7.32 -2.67
C GLU A 59 -3.78 6.95 -2.83
N HIS A 60 -4.10 6.01 -3.72
CA HIS A 60 -5.45 5.44 -3.81
C HIS A 60 -5.85 4.77 -2.48
N LEU A 61 -4.99 3.89 -1.95
CA LEU A 61 -5.21 3.20 -0.68
C LEU A 61 -5.40 4.19 0.49
N LYS A 62 -4.61 5.27 0.53
CA LYS A 62 -4.76 6.33 1.52
C LYS A 62 -6.13 7.01 1.49
N THR A 63 -6.74 7.11 0.31
CA THR A 63 -8.08 7.69 0.16
C THR A 63 -9.16 6.71 0.60
N VAL A 64 -9.00 5.42 0.32
CA VAL A 64 -9.97 4.36 0.67
C VAL A 64 -9.94 4.01 2.17
N LEU A 65 -8.79 4.19 2.82
CA LEU A 65 -8.54 3.81 4.22
C LEU A 65 -8.62 4.99 5.21
N ARG A 66 -8.93 6.20 4.73
CA ARG A 66 -9.14 7.39 5.56
C ARG A 66 -10.60 7.53 5.98
#